data_AF-A0A9E0VMX4-F1
#
_entry.id   AF-A0A9E0VMX4-F1
#
_cell.length_a   1.000
_cell.length_b   1.000
_cell.length_c   1.000
_cell.angle_alpha   90.00
_cell.angle_beta   90.00
_cell.angle_gamma   90.00
#
_symmetry.space_group_name_H-M   'P 1'
#
loop_
_entity.id
_entity.type
_entity.pdbx_description
1 polymer ?
#
loop_
_entity_poly.entity_id
_entity_poly.type
_entity_poly.pdbx_seq_one_letter_code
_entity_poly.pdbx_strand_id
1 'polypeptide(L)' 'GFRVQIYAFNVPMRDKEVLAKIMRFVPDLKIEEIKYPDGVYRYVSQSFANRAEAQKIIGSLRRIGYKDTFIRED' A
#
# COMPACT_ATOMS: atom_id res chain seq x y z
N GLY A 1 10.94 6.85 -7.14
CA GLY A 1 11.01 5.72 -6.15
C GLY A 1 9.89 4.74 -6.45
N PHE A 2 9.85 3.54 -5.86
CA PHE A 2 8.75 2.59 -6.13
C PHE A 2 7.87 2.41 -4.89
N ARG A 3 6.57 2.63 -5.03
CA ARG A 3 5.58 2.37 -3.97
C ARG A 3 4.55 1.34 -4.42
N VAL A 4 3.98 0.60 -3.49
CA VAL A 4 2.86 -0.31 -3.73
C VAL A 4 1.58 0.38 -3.27
N GLN A 5 0.65 0.63 -4.19
CA GLN A 5 -0.69 1.11 -3.82
C GLN A 5 -1.56 -0.07 -3.40
N ILE A 6 -2.20 0.05 -2.24
CA ILE A 6 -3.04 -0.98 -1.64
C ILE A 6 -4.51 -0.60 -1.77
N TYR A 7 -4.84 0.66 -1.45
CA TYR A 7 -6.19 1.18 -1.58
C TYR A 7 -6.20 2.63 -2.09
N ALA A 8 -7.35 3.02 -2.62
CA ALA A 8 -7.67 4.40 -2.96
C ALA A 8 -9.15 4.65 -2.64
N PHE A 9 -9.44 5.72 -1.90
CA PHE A 9 -10.79 6.09 -1.49
C PHE A 9 -11.00 7.60 -1.61
N ASN A 10 -12.24 8.02 -1.91
CA ASN A 10 -12.61 9.44 -1.97
C ASN A 10 -12.76 10.08 -0.58
N VAL A 11 -12.72 9.27 0.48
CA VAL A 11 -12.73 9.69 1.88
C VAL A 11 -11.64 8.92 2.63
N PRO A 12 -11.06 9.47 3.71
CA PRO A 12 -10.08 8.73 4.49
C PRO A 12 -10.73 7.48 5.10
N MET A 13 -9.98 6.37 5.08
CA MET A 13 -10.35 5.13 5.74
C MET A 13 -10.57 5.38 7.23
N ARG A 14 -11.79 5.09 7.70
CA ARG A 14 -12.20 5.23 9.10
C ARG A 14 -11.61 4.13 9.99
N ASP A 15 -11.67 2.89 9.52
CA ASP A 15 -11.14 1.74 10.25
C ASP A 15 -9.65 1.54 9.95
N LYS A 16 -8.79 2.11 10.80
CA LYS A 16 -7.33 1.94 10.71
C LYS A 16 -6.85 0.55 11.13
N GLU A 17 -7.69 -0.27 11.78
CA GLU A 17 -7.31 -1.63 12.17
C GLU A 17 -7.06 -2.52 10.97
N VAL A 18 -7.75 -2.28 9.86
CA VAL A 18 -7.50 -2.99 8.59
C VAL A 18 -6.04 -2.83 8.18
N LEU A 19 -5.49 -1.61 8.25
CA LEU A 19 -4.09 -1.35 7.92
C LEU A 19 -3.14 -2.05 8.91
N ALA A 20 -3.47 -2.04 10.19
CA ALA A 20 -2.69 -2.74 11.21
C ALA A 20 -2.67 -4.26 10.99
N LYS A 21 -3.79 -4.86 10.59
CA LYS A 21 -3.88 -6.28 10.23
C LYS A 21 -2.97 -6.61 9.05
N ILE A 22 -2.96 -5.78 8.00
CA ILE A 22 -2.05 -5.96 6.85
C ILE A 22 -0.59 -5.95 7.31
N MET A 23 -0.19 -4.97 8.11
CA MET A 23 1.21 -4.85 8.60
C MET A 23 1.60 -6.01 9.52
N ARG A 24 0.66 -6.63 10.24
CA ARG A 24 0.94 -7.86 11.02
C ARG A 24 1.24 -9.07 10.14
N PHE A 25 0.55 -9.18 9.00
CA PHE A 25 0.80 -10.27 8.03
C PHE A 25 2.01 -10.00 7.13
N VAL A 26 2.37 -8.73 6.94
CA VAL A 26 3.51 -8.29 6.12
C VAL A 26 4.38 -7.37 6.99
N PRO A 27 5.24 -7.92 7.88
CA PRO A 27 5.97 -7.13 8.87
C PRO A 27 6.95 -6.10 8.28
N ASP A 28 7.43 -6.34 7.07
CA ASP A 28 8.33 -5.43 6.35
C ASP A 28 7.59 -4.27 5.66
N LEU A 29 6.27 -4.19 5.79
CA LEU A 29 5.44 -3.17 5.16
C LEU A 29 5.07 -2.08 6.15
N LYS A 30 5.31 -0.83 5.76
CA LYS A 30 4.74 0.36 6.38
C LYS A 30 3.72 0.95 5.41
N ILE A 31 2.55 1.34 5.91
CA ILE A 31 1.50 1.93 5.09
C ILE A 31 1.41 3.42 5.41
N GLU A 32 1.50 4.25 4.38
CA GLU A 32 1.34 5.69 4.43
C GLU A 32 0.02 6.08 3.77
N GLU A 33 -0.69 7.02 4.41
CA GLU A 33 -1.86 7.69 3.81
C GLU A 33 -1.39 8.96 3.12
N ILE A 34 -1.71 9.10 1.83
CA ILE A 34 -1.38 10.30 1.05
C ILE A 34 -2.68 10.81 0.40
N LYS A 35 -3.03 12.06 0.70
CA LYS A 35 -4.09 12.78 -0.02
C LYS A 35 -3.49 13.41 -1.28
N TYR A 36 -3.99 13.02 -2.44
CA TYR A 36 -3.52 13.56 -3.71
C TYR A 36 -4.36 14.77 -4.16
N PRO A 37 -3.87 15.57 -5.13
CA PRO A 37 -4.58 16.75 -5.63
C PRO A 37 -5.97 16.46 -6.23
N ASP A 38 -6.20 15.22 -6.68
CA ASP A 38 -7.49 14.72 -7.17
C ASP A 38 -8.53 14.48 -6.06
N GLY A 39 -8.17 14.76 -4.80
CA GLY A 39 -9.05 14.55 -3.64
C GLY A 39 -9.11 13.09 -3.16
N VAL A 40 -8.37 12.18 -3.79
CA VAL A 40 -8.36 10.76 -3.44
C VAL A 40 -7.28 10.48 -2.39
N TYR A 41 -7.69 9.79 -1.32
CA TYR A 41 -6.81 9.28 -0.29
C TYR A 41 -6.28 7.92 -0.73
N ARG A 42 -4.96 7.82 -0.91
CA ARG A 42 -4.30 6.59 -1.32
C ARG A 42 -3.49 6.04 -0.16
N TYR A 43 -3.60 4.73 0.03
CA TYR A 43 -2.87 3.98 1.02
C TYR A 43 -1.79 3.20 0.30
N VAL A 44 -0.55 3.63 0.51
CA VAL A 44 0.62 3.15 -0.23
C VAL A 44 1.67 2.62 0.74
N SER A 45 2.57 1.77 0.25
CA SER A 45 3.75 1.38 1.03
C SER A 45 4.71 2.55 1.24
N GLN A 46 5.73 2.34 2.07
CA GLN A 46 6.97 3.10 2.00
C GLN A 46 7.57 3.06 0.58
N SER A 47 8.44 4.03 0.26
CA SER A 47 9.17 4.04 -1.01
C SER A 47 10.32 3.03 -0.98
N PHE A 48 10.43 2.23 -2.04
CA PHE A 48 11.49 1.25 -2.27
C PHE A 48 12.47 1.77 -3.33
N ALA A 49 13.75 1.42 -3.19
CA ALA A 49 14.79 1.86 -4.10
C ALA A 49 14.69 1.18 -5.48
N ASN A 50 14.18 -0.06 -5.51
CA ASN A 50 14.08 -0.84 -6.73
C ASN A 50 12.72 -1.54 -6.86
N ARG A 51 12.33 -1.82 -8.11
CA ARG A 51 11.06 -2.48 -8.43
C ARG A 51 10.96 -3.90 -7.86
N ALA A 52 12.09 -4.59 -7.68
CA ALA A 52 12.12 -5.96 -7.16
C ALA A 52 11.66 -6.04 -5.70
N GLU A 53 12.03 -5.08 -4.86
CA GLU A 53 11.55 -4.95 -3.47
C GLU A 53 10.03 -4.72 -3.43
N ALA A 54 9.54 -3.74 -4.20
CA ALA A 54 8.09 -3.50 -4.32
C ALA A 54 7.34 -4.75 -4.83
N GLN A 55 7.96 -5.53 -5.73
CA GLN A 55 7.37 -6.76 -6.25
C GLN A 55 7.25 -7.86 -5.18
N LYS A 56 8.21 -7.97 -4.25
CA LYS A 56 8.13 -8.89 -3.10
C LYS A 56 6.95 -8.55 -2.19
N ILE A 57 6.72 -7.25 -1.97
CA ILE A 57 5.57 -6.75 -1.19
C ILE A 57 4.25 -7.11 -1.87
N ILE A 58 4.12 -6.87 -3.19
CA ILE A 58 2.94 -7.33 -3.95
C ILE A 58 2.71 -8.83 -3.78
N GLY A 59 3.77 -9.63 -3.87
CA GLY A 59 3.66 -11.08 -3.68
C GLY A 59 3.07 -11.44 -2.31
N SER A 60 3.51 -10.76 -1.26
CA SER A 60 3.00 -10.97 0.11
C SER A 60 1.56 -10.50 0.28
N LEU A 61 1.23 -9.31 -0.23
CA LEU A 61 -0.13 -8.74 -0.20
C LEU A 61 -1.14 -9.62 -0.95
N ARG A 62 -0.77 -10.13 -2.13
CA ARG A 62 -1.65 -11.02 -2.91
C ARG A 62 -1.97 -12.33 -2.19
N ARG A 63 -1.02 -12.89 -1.44
CA ARG A 63 -1.24 -14.11 -0.64
C ARG A 63 -2.28 -13.91 0.46
N ILE A 64 -2.40 -12.70 0.99
CA ILE A 64 -3.39 -12.36 2.03
C ILE A 64 -4.66 -11.71 1.47
N GLY A 65 -4.89 -11.81 0.15
CA GLY A 65 -6.16 -11.44 -0.50
C GLY A 65 -6.18 -10.07 -1.17
N TYR A 66 -5.11 -9.28 -1.09
CA TYR A 66 -5.04 -7.94 -1.67
C TYR A 66 -4.56 -8.02 -3.12
N LYS A 67 -5.47 -8.44 -4.02
CA LYS A 67 -5.12 -8.79 -5.41
C LYS A 67 -4.91 -7.56 -6.30
N ASP A 68 -5.64 -6.49 -6.03
CA ASP A 68 -5.65 -5.26 -6.82
C ASP A 68 -4.49 -4.30 -6.49
N THR A 69 -3.49 -4.78 -5.75
CA THR A 69 -2.28 -4.00 -5.44
C THR A 69 -1.37 -3.90 -6.66
N PHE A 70 -0.80 -2.72 -6.90
CA PHE A 70 0.11 -2.46 -8.02
C PHE A 70 1.25 -1.52 -7.62
N ILE A 71 2.36 -1.60 -8.37
CA ILE A 71 3.52 -0.73 -8.19
C ILE A 71 3.25 0.59 -8.90
N ARG A 72 3.60 1.68 -8.23
CA ARG A 72 3.65 3.04 -8.77
C ARG A 72 5.06 3.57 -8.68
N GLU A 73 5.42 4.36 -9.67
CA GLU A 73 6.62 5.17 -9.63
C GLU A 73 6.25 6.54 -9.03
N ASP A 74 7.03 6.94 -8.04
CA ASP A 74 7.09 8.30 -7.50
C ASP A 74 8.02 9.15 -8.37
#